data_AF-A0A0D3CEB3-F1
#
_entry.id   AF-A0A0D3CEB3-F1
#
_cell.length_a   1.000
_cell.length_b   1.000
_cell.length_c   1.000
_cell.angle_alpha   90.00
_cell.angle_beta   90.00
_cell.angle_gamma   90.00
#
_symmetry.space_group_name_H-M   'P 1'
#
loop_
_entity.id
_entity.type
_entity.pdbx_description
1 polymer ?
#
loop_
_entity_poly.entity_id
_entity_poly.type
_entity_poly.pdbx_seq_one_letter_code
_entity_poly.pdbx_strand_id
1 'polypeptide(L)'
;MVVFLNKEDQVDDAELLELVELEVRELLSSYEFNGDDIPIISGSALLAVETLTENPNVKRGDNKWVDKIYELMDAVDSYIPIPQRQTEGLTGDHSGNKRNK
;
A
#
# COMPACT_ATOMS: atom_id res chain seq x y z
N MET A 1 -4.14 6.33 -0.54
CA MET A 1 -2.80 6.26 0.09
C MET A 1 -2.88 5.26 1.23
N VAL A 2 -1.82 4.52 1.49
CA VAL A 2 -1.72 3.54 2.58
C VAL A 2 -0.39 3.76 3.28
N VAL A 3 -0.34 3.62 4.60
CA VAL A 3 0.86 3.84 5.42
C VAL A 3 1.29 2.53 6.06
N PHE A 4 2.60 2.31 6.10
CA PHE A 4 3.21 1.22 6.86
C PHE A 4 4.18 1.79 7.90
N LEU A 5 3.86 1.63 9.18
CA LEU A 5 4.75 2.00 10.29
C LEU A 5 5.76 0.86 10.49
N ASN A 6 6.94 1.03 9.91
CA ASN A 6 7.98 0.01 9.93
C ASN A 6 8.77 0.01 11.25
N LYS A 7 9.46 -1.09 11.51
CA LYS A 7 10.33 -1.33 12.70
C LYS A 7 9.56 -1.51 14.01
N GLU A 8 8.33 -2.02 13.95
CA GLU A 8 7.55 -2.39 15.14
C GLU A 8 8.34 -3.33 16.06
N ASP A 9 9.22 -4.17 15.51
CA ASP A 9 10.08 -5.08 16.27
C ASP A 9 11.12 -4.40 17.18
N GLN A 10 11.36 -3.11 16.98
CA GLN A 10 12.28 -2.31 17.80
C GLN A 10 11.53 -1.43 18.82
N VAL A 11 10.21 -1.59 18.93
CA VAL A 11 9.36 -0.81 19.83
C VAL A 11 8.74 -1.75 20.86
N ASP A 12 9.18 -1.61 22.11
CA ASP A 12 8.75 -2.48 23.21
C ASP A 12 7.45 -2.00 23.89
N ASP A 13 6.98 -0.79 23.56
CA ASP A 13 5.83 -0.14 24.19
C ASP A 13 4.71 0.12 23.16
N ALA A 14 3.54 -0.47 23.41
CA ALA A 14 2.37 -0.32 22.56
C ALA A 14 1.80 1.12 22.60
N GLU A 15 1.91 1.81 23.73
CA GLU A 15 1.44 3.20 23.85
C GLU A 15 2.26 4.13 22.96
N LEU A 16 3.55 3.85 22.78
CA LEU A 16 4.41 4.61 21.88
C LEU A 16 4.02 4.42 20.41
N LEU A 17 3.63 3.20 20.01
CA LEU A 17 3.14 2.93 18.65
C LEU A 17 1.83 3.66 18.36
N GLU A 18 0.89 3.64 19.32
CA GLU A 18 -0.38 4.37 19.20
C GLU A 18 -0.16 5.89 19.09
N LEU A 19 0.79 6.43 19.85
CA LEU A 19 1.16 7.85 19.75
C LEU A 19 1.74 8.22 18.39
N VAL A 20 2.65 7.41 17.86
CA VAL A 20 3.23 7.63 16.53
C VAL A 20 2.15 7.55 15.45
N GLU A 21 1.20 6.62 15.58
CA GLU A 21 0.06 6.55 14.66
C GLU A 21 -0.76 7.84 14.70
N LEU A 22 -1.10 8.34 15.88
CA LEU A 22 -1.83 9.60 16.04
C LEU A 22 -1.10 10.78 15.38
N GLU A 23 0.21 10.92 15.64
CA GLU A 23 1.02 11.99 15.04
C GLU A 23 1.06 11.90 13.51
N VAL A 24 1.12 10.69 12.95
CA VAL A 24 1.07 10.49 11.50
C VAL A 24 -0.30 10.88 10.93
N ARG A 25 -1.39 10.52 11.60
CA ARG A 25 -2.74 10.92 11.17
C ARG A 25 -2.90 12.44 11.18
N GLU A 26 -2.46 13.10 12.25
CA GLU A 26 -2.47 14.56 12.34
C GLU A 26 -1.63 15.21 11.25
N LEU A 27 -0.43 14.68 10.97
CA LEU A 27 0.44 15.16 9.91
C LEU A 27 -0.23 15.03 8.54
N LEU A 28 -0.84 13.88 8.24
CA LEU A 28 -1.55 13.65 6.99
C LEU A 28 -2.74 14.61 6.82
N SER A 29 -3.53 14.77 7.88
CA SER A 29 -4.64 15.74 7.91
C SER A 29 -4.16 17.17 7.69
N SER A 30 -2.98 17.54 8.22
CA SER A 30 -2.38 18.86 8.00
C SER A 30 -2.00 19.14 6.53
N TYR A 31 -1.76 18.09 5.75
CA TYR A 31 -1.51 18.15 4.30
C TYR A 31 -2.77 17.91 3.46
N GLU A 32 -3.97 18.04 4.04
CA GLU A 32 -5.27 17.85 3.39
C GLU A 32 -5.53 16.42 2.88
N PHE A 33 -4.78 15.43 3.38
CA PHE A 33 -5.16 14.02 3.20
C PHE A 33 -6.21 13.62 4.23
N ASN A 34 -6.97 12.56 3.92
CA ASN A 34 -7.94 11.99 4.86
C ASN A 34 -7.22 11.11 5.90
N GLY A 35 -6.53 11.76 6.85
CA GLY A 35 -5.70 11.08 7.87
C GLY A 35 -6.47 10.08 8.73
N ASP A 36 -7.77 10.29 8.95
CA ASP A 36 -8.61 9.40 9.76
C ASP A 36 -8.95 8.10 9.02
N ASP A 37 -9.21 8.17 7.70
CA ASP A 37 -9.62 6.99 6.91
C ASP A 37 -8.46 6.26 6.23
N ILE A 38 -7.24 6.82 6.23
CA ILE A 38 -6.08 6.17 5.62
C ILE A 38 -5.71 4.92 6.43
N PRO A 39 -5.58 3.74 5.78
CA PRO A 39 -5.11 2.54 6.47
C PRO A 39 -3.65 2.73 6.92
N ILE A 40 -3.41 2.44 8.19
CA ILE A 40 -2.08 2.44 8.82
C ILE A 40 -1.85 1.04 9.38
N ILE A 41 -0.79 0.38 8.91
CA ILE A 41 -0.41 -0.97 9.35
C ILE A 41 0.98 -0.87 9.98
N SER A 42 1.13 -1.34 11.20
CA SER A 42 2.43 -1.47 11.87
C SER A 42 3.03 -2.86 11.61
N GLY A 43 4.34 -2.92 11.43
CA GLY A 43 5.04 -4.18 11.24
C GLY A 43 6.56 -4.07 11.12
N SER A 44 7.20 -5.20 10.87
CA SER A 44 8.63 -5.29 10.59
C SER A 44 8.87 -5.85 9.19
N ALA A 45 9.26 -4.97 8.26
CA ALA A 45 9.63 -5.40 6.91
C ALA A 45 10.89 -6.26 6.92
N LEU A 46 11.84 -5.97 7.83
CA LEU A 46 13.08 -6.73 7.96
C LEU A 46 12.78 -8.18 8.36
N LEU A 47 12.08 -8.38 9.48
CA LEU A 47 11.80 -9.72 9.98
C LEU A 47 10.88 -10.51 9.06
N ALA A 48 9.99 -9.84 8.31
CA ALA A 48 9.19 -10.50 7.26
C ALA A 48 10.09 -11.04 6.12
N VAL A 49 11.04 -10.23 5.64
CA VAL A 49 11.98 -10.65 4.58
C VAL A 49 12.92 -11.75 5.05
N GLU A 50 13.46 -11.65 6.27
CA GLU A 50 14.30 -12.70 6.86
C GLU A 50 13.53 -14.03 6.94
N THR A 51 12.29 -13.98 7.44
CA THR A 51 11.40 -15.15 7.50
C THR A 51 11.20 -15.80 6.12
N LEU A 52 10.91 -15.00 5.08
CA LEU A 52 10.71 -15.50 3.72
C LEU A 52 12.02 -15.99 3.07
N THR A 53 13.16 -15.44 3.49
CA THR A 53 14.48 -15.89 3.02
C THR A 53 14.83 -17.25 3.60
N GLU A 54 14.52 -17.48 4.88
CA GLU A 54 14.70 -18.78 5.54
C GLU A 54 13.70 -19.82 5.02
N ASN A 55 12.45 -19.43 4.83
CA ASN A 55 11.40 -20.28 4.29
C ASN A 55 10.52 -19.51 3.29
N PRO A 56 10.72 -19.69 1.97
CA PRO A 56 9.94 -18.97 0.95
C PRO A 56 8.50 -19.47 0.82
N ASN A 57 8.14 -20.57 1.50
CA ASN A 57 6.80 -21.18 1.43
C ASN A 57 5.95 -20.88 2.67
N VAL A 58 6.35 -19.88 3.49
CA VAL A 58 5.54 -19.39 4.61
C VAL A 58 4.19 -18.93 4.08
N LYS A 59 3.11 -19.43 4.68
CA LYS A 59 1.75 -19.06 4.28
C LYS A 59 1.22 -17.98 5.21
N ARG A 60 0.17 -17.31 4.76
CA ARG A 60 -0.62 -16.42 5.61
C ARG A 60 -1.12 -17.18 6.85
N GLY A 61 -0.89 -16.61 8.03
CA GLY A 61 -1.17 -17.19 9.34
C GLY A 61 0.01 -17.88 10.00
N ASP A 62 1.09 -18.16 9.27
CA ASP A 62 2.23 -18.93 9.79
C ASP A 62 3.28 -18.04 10.50
N ASN A 63 3.28 -16.73 10.23
CA ASN A 63 4.25 -15.79 10.82
C ASN A 63 3.67 -14.38 10.91
N LYS A 64 3.76 -13.79 12.11
CA LYS A 64 3.16 -12.47 12.40
C LYS A 64 3.68 -11.34 11.49
N TRP A 65 4.96 -11.35 11.11
CA TRP A 65 5.56 -10.29 10.31
C TRP A 65 5.20 -10.41 8.83
N VAL A 66 5.17 -11.64 8.33
CA VAL A 66 4.65 -11.92 6.98
C VAL A 66 3.17 -11.57 6.90
N ASP A 67 2.40 -11.83 7.96
CA ASP A 67 0.99 -11.46 8.02
C ASP A 67 0.75 -9.95 8.00
N LYS A 68 1.63 -9.15 8.62
CA LYS A 68 1.58 -7.68 8.50
C LYS A 68 1.81 -7.20 7.07
N ILE A 69 2.63 -7.90 6.28
CA ILE A 69 2.78 -7.59 4.85
C ILE A 69 1.52 -7.98 4.07
N TYR A 70 0.89 -9.12 4.37
CA TYR A 70 -0.40 -9.47 3.78
C TYR A 70 -1.50 -8.46 4.14
N GLU A 71 -1.56 -8.01 5.39
CA GLU A 71 -2.48 -6.96 5.84
C GLU A 71 -2.26 -5.65 5.08
N LEU A 72 -1.00 -5.26 4.86
CA LEU A 72 -0.65 -4.11 4.04
C LEU A 72 -1.12 -4.27 2.57
N MET A 73 -0.93 -5.45 1.97
CA MET A 73 -1.37 -5.71 0.60
C MET A 73 -2.90 -5.71 0.48
N ASP A 74 -3.61 -6.30 1.45
CA ASP A 74 -5.08 -6.26 1.51
C ASP A 74 -5.58 -4.80 1.62
N ALA A 75 -4.91 -3.96 2.40
CA ALA A 75 -5.23 -2.54 2.51
C ALA A 75 -4.98 -1.79 1.20
N VAL A 76 -3.89 -2.09 0.50
CA VAL A 76 -3.61 -1.54 -0.84
C VAL A 76 -4.70 -1.94 -1.83
N ASP A 77 -5.03 -3.23 -1.91
CA ASP A 77 -6.02 -3.76 -2.85
C ASP A 77 -7.43 -3.21 -2.59
N SER A 78 -7.79 -3.01 -1.32
CA SER A 78 -9.13 -2.53 -0.94
C SER A 78 -9.27 -1.01 -0.98
N TYR A 79 -8.21 -0.26 -0.68
CA TYR A 79 -8.27 1.19 -0.50
C TYR A 79 -7.83 1.98 -1.74
N ILE A 80 -6.93 1.44 -2.57
CA ILE A 80 -6.42 2.14 -3.75
C ILE A 80 -7.26 1.75 -4.97
N PRO A 81 -8.09 2.66 -5.53
CA PRO A 81 -8.91 2.32 -6.68
C PRO A 81 -8.04 2.05 -7.91
N ILE A 82 -8.46 1.10 -8.73
CA ILE A 82 -7.79 0.81 -10.00
C ILE A 82 -7.85 2.07 -10.87
N PRO A 83 -6.70 2.61 -11.31
CA PRO A 83 -6.69 3.82 -12.11
C PRO A 83 -7.37 3.57 -13.46
N GLN A 84 -8.16 4.54 -13.92
CA GLN A 84 -8.74 4.53 -15.25
C GLN A 84 -7.61 4.56 -16.29
N ARG A 85 -7.57 3.54 -17.16
CA ARG A 85 -6.61 3.52 -18.28
C ARG A 85 -7.13 4.46 -19.37
N GLN A 86 -6.34 5.48 -19.73
CA GLN A 86 -6.64 6.29 -20.90
C GLN A 86 -6.33 5.47 -22.17
N THR A 87 -7.35 4.81 -22.74
CA THR A 87 -7.23 4.04 -24.00
C THR A 87 -7.73 4.81 -25.23
N GLU A 88 -8.35 5.97 -25.04
CA GLU A 88 -8.86 6.84 -26.10
C GLU A 88 -7.74 7.75 -26.65
N GLY A 89 -6.85 7.17 -27.42
CA GLY A 89 -5.81 7.90 -28.16
C GLY A 89 -5.14 7.11 -29.29
N LEU A 90 -5.49 5.84 -29.48
CA LEU A 90 -4.83 4.95 -30.45
C LEU A 90 -5.77 4.30 -31.47
N THR A 91 -7.05 4.68 -31.51
CA THR A 91 -7.88 4.38 -32.70
C THR A 91 -7.56 5.41 -33.77
N GLY A 92 -6.54 5.10 -34.57
CA GLY A 92 -6.15 5.90 -35.72
C GLY A 92 -7.36 6.19 -36.61
N ASP A 93 -7.58 7.47 -36.87
CA ASP A 93 -8.38 7.95 -37.99
C ASP A 93 -7.80 7.38 -39.28
N HIS A 94 -8.36 6.27 -39.76
CA HIS A 94 -8.17 5.74 -41.11
C HIS A 94 -9.39 6.08 -41.98
N SER A 95 -9.97 7.27 -41.84
CA SER A 95 -11.00 7.77 -42.76
C SER A 95 -10.46 8.91 -43.61
N GLY A 96 -9.61 8.57 -44.58
CA GLY A 96 -9.03 9.55 -45.50
C GLY A 96 -8.70 9.06 -46.91
N ASN A 97 -9.27 7.94 -47.39
CA ASN A 97 -9.20 7.61 -48.82
C ASN A 97 -10.36 8.25 -49.57
N LYS A 98 -10.16 9.47 -50.09
CA LYS A 98 -10.84 9.93 -51.30
C LYS A 98 -9.83 10.48 -52.29
N ARG A 99 -9.47 9.58 -53.22
CA ARG A 99 -9.17 9.87 -54.62
C ARG A 99 -9.90 11.13 -55.11
N ASN A 100 -9.18 12.06 -55.72
CA ASN A 100 -9.39 12.45 -57.13
C ASN A 100 -8.48 13.60 -57.56
N LYS A 101 -7.78 13.34 -58.67
CA LYS A 101 -7.56 14.18 -59.85
C LYS A 101 -7.00 15.60 -59.68
#